data_AF-A0A9P6MC70-F1
#
_entry.id   AF-A0A9P6MC70-F1
#
_cell.length_a   1.000
_cell.length_b   1.000
_cell.length_c   1.000
_cell.angle_alpha   90.00
_cell.angle_beta   90.00
_cell.angle_gamma   90.00
#
_symmetry.space_group_name_H-M   'P 1'
#
loop_
_entity.id
_entity.type
_entity.pdbx_description
1 polymer ?
#
loop_
_entity_poly.entity_id
_entity_poly.type
_entity_poly.pdbx_seq_one_letter_code
_entity_poly.pdbx_strand_id
1 'polypeptide(L)'
;MPAKKKQKIHKEQESHTIKSIDPPTMPDAELTLAEADLMILSTSISEPKTSSAAEEIIHRNWQINQGSTRIVAEGHVLCESCQIEVREDDLDRHRQGTAHLMSQESSIKPLDTLTLGYENKGFRILVNNGWDYEKGLGAKGQGARHPVATRLKHDRLALGAVGTSKKVVTHTFEEIEKSRSKPTTKPNRRVLLNLQDYRRMAEKERQDRLKMMNYMKS
;
A
#
# COMPACT_ATOMS: atom_id res chain seq x y z
N MET A 1 3.64 -21.92 -70.70
CA MET A 1 2.18 -22.00 -70.49
C MET A 1 1.92 -23.21 -69.58
N PRO A 2 1.30 -23.09 -68.39
CA PRO A 2 0.09 -22.31 -68.12
C PRO A 2 0.18 -21.33 -66.93
N ALA A 3 -0.72 -20.35 -66.97
CA ALA A 3 -0.86 -19.25 -66.02
C ALA A 3 -1.60 -19.67 -64.74
N LYS A 4 -1.12 -19.20 -63.58
CA LYS A 4 -1.87 -19.26 -62.31
C LYS A 4 -2.36 -17.86 -61.95
N LYS A 5 -3.66 -17.65 -62.15
CA LYS A 5 -4.46 -16.51 -61.67
C LYS A 5 -4.35 -16.43 -60.15
N LYS A 6 -3.81 -15.33 -59.62
CA LYS A 6 -3.94 -14.98 -58.19
C LYS A 6 -5.17 -14.08 -58.03
N GLN A 7 -6.20 -14.62 -57.40
CA GLN A 7 -7.36 -13.87 -56.93
C GLN A 7 -6.93 -12.96 -55.78
N LYS A 8 -7.26 -11.66 -55.90
CA LYS A 8 -6.99 -10.62 -54.92
C LYS A 8 -8.21 -10.54 -54.00
N ILE A 9 -8.09 -11.03 -52.78
CA ILE A 9 -9.15 -10.95 -51.77
C ILE A 9 -9.12 -9.52 -51.22
N HIS A 10 -10.18 -8.76 -51.49
CA HIS A 10 -10.44 -7.46 -50.88
C HIS A 10 -10.80 -7.67 -49.41
N LYS A 11 -10.10 -6.96 -48.53
CA LYS A 11 -10.37 -6.92 -47.09
C LYS A 11 -11.30 -5.73 -46.83
N GLU A 12 -12.58 -6.01 -46.68
CA GLU A 12 -13.59 -5.04 -46.27
C GLU A 12 -13.26 -4.58 -44.84
N GLN A 13 -13.13 -3.26 -44.65
CA GLN A 13 -12.99 -2.63 -43.36
C GLN A 13 -14.37 -2.19 -42.88
N GLU A 14 -14.96 -2.93 -41.96
CA GLU A 14 -16.16 -2.49 -41.24
C GLU A 14 -15.74 -1.45 -40.20
N SER A 15 -16.08 -0.19 -40.48
CA SER A 15 -15.98 0.93 -39.56
C SER A 15 -17.28 1.01 -38.76
N HIS A 16 -17.23 0.60 -37.49
CA HIS A 16 -18.33 0.83 -36.55
C HIS A 16 -18.29 2.28 -36.06
N THR A 17 -19.03 3.15 -36.74
CA THR A 17 -19.37 4.49 -36.29
C THR A 17 -20.27 4.40 -35.05
N ILE A 18 -19.75 4.85 -33.91
CA ILE A 18 -20.53 5.04 -32.68
C ILE A 18 -21.49 6.23 -32.94
N LYS A 19 -22.80 5.95 -32.98
CA LYS A 19 -23.83 6.99 -33.06
C LYS A 19 -23.93 7.71 -31.71
N SER A 20 -23.78 9.03 -31.75
CA SER A 20 -24.09 9.95 -30.66
C SER A 20 -25.55 9.80 -30.25
N ILE A 21 -25.80 9.70 -28.95
CA ILE A 21 -27.15 9.72 -28.37
C ILE A 21 -27.32 11.10 -27.77
N ASP A 22 -28.20 11.90 -28.36
CA ASP A 22 -28.55 13.22 -27.85
C ASP A 22 -29.39 13.09 -26.56
N PRO A 23 -29.25 14.02 -25.59
CA PRO A 23 -30.04 14.02 -24.36
C PRO A 23 -31.49 14.44 -24.64
N PRO A 24 -32.49 13.85 -23.93
CA PRO A 24 -33.89 14.21 -24.12
C PRO A 24 -34.17 15.63 -23.60
N THR A 25 -34.61 16.47 -24.52
CA THR A 25 -35.23 17.79 -24.26
C THR A 25 -36.65 17.56 -23.75
N MET A 26 -37.01 18.17 -22.62
CA MET A 26 -38.39 18.29 -22.15
C MET A 26 -38.73 19.77 -21.92
N PRO A 27 -39.98 20.19 -22.17
CA PRO A 27 -40.36 21.58 -22.41
C PRO A 27 -40.60 22.41 -21.15
N ASP A 28 -40.55 23.72 -21.39
CA ASP A 28 -40.66 24.84 -20.47
C ASP A 28 -41.96 24.85 -19.65
N ALA A 29 -41.82 25.10 -18.35
CA ALA A 29 -42.89 25.57 -17.50
C ALA A 29 -42.43 26.89 -16.86
N GLU A 30 -42.88 27.99 -17.43
CA GLU A 30 -42.81 29.34 -16.88
C GLU A 30 -43.55 29.41 -15.54
N LEU A 31 -42.95 30.04 -14.53
CA LEU A 31 -43.71 30.74 -13.49
C LEU A 31 -42.91 31.95 -12.98
N THR A 32 -43.22 33.10 -13.60
CA THR A 32 -43.34 34.45 -13.03
C THR A 32 -42.30 34.96 -12.03
N LEU A 33 -41.52 35.93 -12.52
CA LEU A 33 -40.63 36.84 -11.81
C LEU A 33 -41.43 37.74 -10.84
N ALA A 34 -41.16 37.63 -9.54
CA ALA A 34 -41.45 38.67 -8.56
C ALA A 34 -40.24 38.80 -7.64
N GLU A 35 -39.51 39.90 -7.83
CA GLU A 35 -38.40 40.35 -6.99
C GLU A 35 -38.93 40.74 -5.61
N ALA A 36 -38.36 40.16 -4.55
CA ALA A 36 -38.42 40.74 -3.21
C ALA A 36 -37.30 40.17 -2.31
N ASP A 37 -36.46 41.09 -1.86
CA ASP A 37 -35.75 41.12 -0.59
C ASP A 37 -34.60 40.14 -0.30
N LEU A 38 -33.43 40.57 -0.78
CA LEU A 38 -32.19 40.56 -0.01
C LEU A 38 -32.40 41.08 1.42
N MET A 39 -32.54 40.17 2.39
CA MET A 39 -32.14 40.43 3.77
C MET A 39 -31.27 39.28 4.27
N ILE A 40 -29.96 39.52 4.20
CA ILE A 40 -28.91 38.74 4.85
C ILE A 40 -29.11 38.92 6.37
N LEU A 41 -29.73 37.95 7.02
CA LEU A 41 -29.70 37.85 8.48
C LEU A 41 -28.31 37.34 8.87
N SER A 42 -27.48 38.26 9.35
CA SER A 42 -26.21 38.02 10.02
C SER A 42 -26.43 37.19 11.28
N THR A 43 -26.50 35.88 11.11
CA THR A 43 -26.42 34.98 12.26
C THR A 43 -24.95 34.75 12.55
N SER A 44 -24.49 35.36 13.64
CA SER A 44 -23.13 35.29 14.14
C SER A 44 -22.74 33.85 14.45
N ILE A 45 -22.12 33.17 13.49
CA ILE A 45 -21.37 31.94 13.74
C ILE A 45 -20.06 32.41 14.37
N SER A 46 -20.04 32.42 15.71
CA SER A 46 -18.79 32.53 16.45
C SER A 46 -17.87 31.41 16.00
N GLU A 47 -16.71 31.77 15.46
CA GLU A 47 -15.62 30.85 15.19
C GLU A 47 -15.33 30.04 16.48
N PRO A 48 -15.37 28.70 16.45
CA PRO A 48 -14.87 27.94 17.58
C PRO A 48 -13.37 28.16 17.67
N LYS A 49 -12.97 28.97 18.66
CA LYS A 49 -11.61 29.10 19.18
C LYS A 49 -11.16 27.78 19.78
N THR A 50 -10.77 26.80 18.95
CA THR A 50 -10.08 25.59 19.42
C THR A 50 -9.06 25.13 18.38
N SER A 51 -8.24 26.05 17.85
CA SER A 51 -7.04 25.68 17.06
C SER A 51 -5.90 25.16 17.94
N SER A 52 -5.93 25.39 19.25
CA SER A 52 -4.78 25.09 20.13
C SER A 52 -4.65 23.62 20.54
N ALA A 53 -5.74 22.85 20.67
CA ALA A 53 -5.65 21.48 21.19
C ALA A 53 -5.21 20.44 20.13
N ALA A 54 -5.57 20.65 18.87
CA ALA A 54 -5.22 19.74 17.78
C ALA A 54 -3.78 19.96 17.28
N GLU A 55 -3.29 21.21 17.29
CA GLU A 55 -1.90 21.54 16.95
C GLU A 55 -0.90 21.08 18.02
N GLU A 56 -1.29 21.07 19.30
CA GLU A 56 -0.45 20.54 20.39
C GLU A 56 -0.13 19.04 20.27
N ILE A 57 -0.99 18.24 19.65
CA ILE A 57 -0.80 16.79 19.53
C ILE A 57 0.25 16.48 18.45
N ILE A 58 0.33 17.30 17.38
CA ILE A 58 1.25 17.08 16.26
C ILE A 58 2.65 17.62 16.59
N HIS A 59 2.78 18.67 17.42
CA HIS A 59 4.08 19.21 17.80
C HIS A 59 4.80 18.48 18.96
N ARG A 60 4.12 17.64 19.74
CA ARG A 60 4.75 16.89 20.86
C ARG A 60 5.67 15.74 20.42
N ASN A 61 5.49 15.20 19.21
CA ASN A 61 6.20 13.98 18.79
C ASN A 61 7.57 14.21 18.13
N TRP A 62 8.07 15.45 18.03
CA TRP A 62 9.44 15.73 17.59
C TRP A 62 10.29 16.45 18.65
N GLN A 63 9.68 16.95 19.72
CA GLN A 63 10.36 17.65 20.82
C GLN A 63 10.38 16.80 22.10
N ILE A 64 10.97 15.62 22.01
CA ILE A 64 11.35 14.83 23.19
C ILE A 64 12.80 14.37 22.99
N ASN A 65 13.74 15.31 23.10
CA ASN A 65 15.16 14.99 23.25
C ASN A 65 15.98 16.17 23.80
N GLN A 66 15.37 16.93 24.71
CA GLN A 66 16.13 17.83 25.58
C GLN A 66 15.92 17.35 27.01
N GLY A 67 16.61 16.27 27.38
CA GLY A 67 16.82 15.97 28.79
C GLY A 67 17.51 17.17 29.42
N SER A 68 16.92 17.71 30.50
CA SER A 68 17.49 18.83 31.21
C SER A 68 18.87 18.40 31.72
N THR A 69 19.92 19.11 31.31
CA THR A 69 21.29 18.83 31.69
C THR A 69 21.75 19.92 32.64
N ARG A 70 22.14 19.53 33.87
CA ARG A 70 22.70 20.45 34.86
C ARG A 70 24.22 20.34 34.85
N ILE A 71 24.90 21.49 34.82
CA ILE A 71 26.37 21.57 34.91
C ILE A 71 26.76 21.34 36.37
N VAL A 72 27.63 20.34 36.61
CA VAL A 72 28.08 19.98 37.97
C VAL A 72 29.51 20.45 38.23
N ALA A 73 30.36 20.46 37.19
CA ALA A 73 31.74 20.96 37.23
C ALA A 73 32.18 21.50 35.86
N GLU A 74 33.34 22.19 35.79
CA GLU A 74 33.92 22.68 34.53
C GLU A 74 34.09 21.50 33.53
N GLY A 75 33.30 21.48 32.45
CA GLY A 75 33.34 20.47 31.39
C GLY A 75 32.61 19.15 31.67
N HIS A 76 31.85 19.04 32.78
CA HIS A 76 31.08 17.84 33.14
C HIS A 76 29.58 18.15 33.34
N VAL A 77 28.76 17.33 32.69
CA VAL A 77 27.30 17.44 32.63
C VAL A 77 26.66 16.20 33.25
N LEU A 78 25.71 16.39 34.16
CA LEU A 78 24.94 15.30 34.75
C LEU A 78 23.78 14.90 33.82
N CYS A 79 23.67 13.61 33.52
CA CYS A 79 22.52 13.06 32.82
C CYS A 79 21.42 12.67 33.82
N GLU A 80 20.24 13.30 33.76
CA GLU A 80 19.13 13.03 34.68
C GLU A 80 18.53 11.63 34.53
N SER A 81 18.50 11.05 33.33
CA SER A 81 17.95 9.71 33.08
C SER A 81 18.85 8.58 33.55
N CYS A 82 20.16 8.83 33.64
CA CYS A 82 21.16 7.83 34.04
C CYS A 82 21.75 8.11 35.42
N GLN A 83 21.56 9.32 35.96
CA GLN A 83 22.19 9.83 37.19
C GLN A 83 23.73 9.66 37.20
N ILE A 84 24.38 9.84 36.05
CA ILE A 84 25.83 9.70 35.87
C ILE A 84 26.40 11.01 35.32
N GLU A 85 27.57 11.39 35.82
CA GLU A 85 28.36 12.52 35.33
C GLU A 85 29.11 12.13 34.06
N VAL A 86 28.90 12.91 32.99
CA VAL A 86 29.48 12.67 31.67
C VAL A 86 30.22 13.93 31.24
N ARG A 87 31.35 13.78 30.56
CA ARG A 87 32.05 14.92 29.95
C ARG A 87 31.16 15.57 28.89
N GLU A 88 31.20 16.89 28.77
CA GLU A 88 30.38 17.62 27.79
C GLU A 88 30.64 17.13 26.35
N ASP A 89 31.90 16.91 25.99
CA ASP A 89 32.31 16.37 24.68
C ASP A 89 31.73 14.98 24.38
N ASP A 90 31.48 14.18 25.42
CA ASP A 90 31.03 12.79 25.32
C ASP A 90 29.52 12.64 25.52
N LEU A 91 28.80 13.74 25.73
CA LEU A 91 27.37 13.73 26.03
C LEU A 91 26.55 13.11 24.89
N ASP A 92 26.88 13.41 23.64
CA ASP A 92 26.20 12.84 22.48
C ASP A 92 26.46 11.34 22.35
N ARG A 93 27.70 10.91 22.60
CA ARG A 93 28.07 9.48 22.62
C ARG A 93 27.33 8.74 23.75
N HIS A 94 27.21 9.37 24.91
CA HIS A 94 26.43 8.85 26.03
C HIS A 94 24.95 8.69 25.67
N ARG A 95 24.32 9.73 25.08
CA ARG A 95 22.89 9.72 24.69
C ARG A 95 22.56 8.64 23.66
N GLN A 96 23.48 8.36 22.74
CA GLN A 96 23.33 7.31 21.73
C GLN A 96 23.69 5.91 22.25
N GLY A 97 24.27 5.80 23.45
CA GLY A 97 24.65 4.54 24.05
C GLY A 97 23.43 3.68 24.42
N THR A 98 23.56 2.37 24.25
CA THR A 98 22.49 1.41 24.58
C THR A 98 22.05 1.50 26.05
N ALA A 99 22.99 1.71 26.97
CA ALA A 99 22.68 1.89 28.40
C ALA A 99 21.79 3.12 28.66
N HIS A 100 22.03 4.23 27.97
CA HIS A 100 21.20 5.43 28.09
C HIS A 100 19.81 5.21 27.50
N LEU A 101 19.70 4.61 26.31
CA LEU A 101 18.43 4.29 25.66
C LEU A 101 17.56 3.31 26.47
N MET A 102 18.19 2.40 27.23
CA MET A 102 17.50 1.47 28.11
C MET A 102 17.11 2.08 29.47
N SER A 103 17.92 3.01 29.98
CA SER A 103 17.65 3.74 31.24
C SER A 103 16.62 4.84 31.05
N GLN A 104 16.54 5.42 29.85
CA GLN A 104 15.40 6.22 29.46
C GLN A 104 14.17 5.33 29.41
N GLU A 105 13.14 5.69 30.19
CA GLU A 105 11.77 5.27 29.95
C GLU A 105 11.30 5.91 28.65
N SER A 106 11.86 5.45 27.53
CA SER A 106 11.49 5.95 26.23
C SER A 106 10.09 5.39 25.96
N SER A 107 9.09 6.27 26.07
CA SER A 107 7.72 5.99 25.62
C SER A 107 7.67 5.94 24.09
N ILE A 108 8.67 5.31 23.45
CA ILE A 108 8.71 5.10 22.01
C ILE A 108 7.57 4.13 21.74
N LYS A 109 6.40 4.71 21.51
CA LYS A 109 5.26 3.99 20.99
C LYS A 109 5.73 3.37 19.67
N PRO A 110 5.50 2.07 19.46
CA PRO A 110 5.82 1.45 18.18
C PRO A 110 5.18 2.28 17.06
N LEU A 111 5.90 2.43 15.94
CA LEU A 111 5.43 3.22 14.81
C LEU A 111 4.01 2.79 14.45
N ASP A 112 3.06 3.73 14.56
CA ASP A 112 1.68 3.46 14.20
C ASP A 112 1.57 3.26 12.69
N THR A 113 0.95 2.16 12.30
CA THR A 113 0.73 1.82 10.88
C THR A 113 -0.44 2.60 10.29
N LEU A 114 -1.36 3.04 11.16
CA LEU A 114 -2.34 4.04 10.77
C LEU A 114 -1.60 5.38 10.79
N THR A 115 -1.55 6.07 9.65
CA THR A 115 -0.99 7.42 9.55
C THR A 115 -2.00 8.29 8.81
N LEU A 116 -3.02 8.75 9.55
CA LEU A 116 -4.00 9.68 9.01
C LEU A 116 -3.58 11.10 9.37
N GLY A 117 -3.09 11.85 8.38
CA GLY A 117 -2.74 13.26 8.55
C GLY A 117 -3.99 14.15 8.62
N TYR A 118 -3.84 15.33 9.25
CA TYR A 118 -4.92 16.32 9.40
C TYR A 118 -5.46 16.86 8.05
N GLU A 119 -4.62 16.85 7.02
CA GLU A 119 -5.02 17.24 5.65
C GLU A 119 -6.18 16.40 5.12
N ASN A 120 -6.27 15.14 5.54
CA ASN A 120 -7.32 14.23 5.12
C ASN A 120 -8.69 14.72 5.64
N LYS A 121 -9.59 15.05 4.72
CA LYS A 121 -10.97 15.47 5.04
C LYS A 121 -11.71 14.44 5.88
N GLY A 122 -11.53 13.14 5.59
CA GLY A 122 -12.16 12.07 6.35
C GLY A 122 -11.69 12.02 7.80
N PHE A 123 -10.39 12.25 8.03
CA PHE A 123 -9.84 12.34 9.40
C PHE A 123 -10.49 13.48 10.18
N ARG A 124 -10.57 14.68 9.59
CA ARG A 124 -11.23 15.83 10.22
C ARG A 124 -12.70 15.57 10.55
N ILE A 125 -13.43 14.93 9.63
CA ILE A 125 -14.82 14.56 9.88
C ILE A 125 -14.90 13.60 11.07
N LEU A 126 -14.06 12.57 11.13
CA LEU A 126 -14.07 11.60 12.24
C LEU A 126 -13.79 12.28 13.59
N VAL A 127 -12.73 13.08 13.66
CA VAL A 127 -12.34 13.81 14.89
C VAL A 127 -13.46 14.77 15.33
N ASN A 128 -14.06 15.51 14.39
CA ASN A 128 -15.18 16.42 14.70
C ASN A 128 -16.42 15.69 15.22
N ASN A 129 -16.61 14.42 14.84
CA ASN A 129 -17.68 13.56 15.37
C ASN A 129 -17.30 12.88 16.70
N GLY A 130 -16.19 13.29 17.33
CA GLY A 130 -15.76 12.78 18.63
C GLY A 130 -15.00 11.45 18.57
N TRP A 131 -14.49 11.06 17.40
CA TRP A 131 -13.58 9.91 17.30
C TRP A 131 -12.17 10.27 17.79
N ASP A 132 -11.60 9.38 18.61
CA ASP A 132 -10.25 9.49 19.16
C ASP A 132 -9.28 8.61 18.36
N TYR A 133 -8.18 9.20 17.87
CA TYR A 133 -7.17 8.53 17.04
C TYR A 133 -6.52 7.34 17.74
N GLU A 134 -6.35 7.42 19.06
CA GLU A 134 -5.69 6.36 19.81
C GLU A 134 -6.59 5.13 20.02
N LYS A 135 -7.90 5.27 19.76
CA LYS A 135 -8.93 4.26 20.04
C LYS A 135 -9.66 3.79 18.78
N GLY A 136 -10.27 2.61 18.87
CA GLY A 136 -11.17 2.12 17.85
C GLY A 136 -12.47 2.92 17.76
N LEU A 137 -13.25 2.68 16.72
CA LEU A 137 -14.61 3.21 16.62
C LEU A 137 -15.57 2.51 17.60
N GLY A 138 -16.71 3.14 17.90
CA GLY A 138 -17.75 2.60 18.79
C GLY A 138 -17.81 3.29 20.15
N ALA A 139 -18.91 3.08 20.88
CA ALA A 139 -19.22 3.81 22.12
C ALA A 139 -18.15 3.70 23.22
N LYS A 140 -17.44 2.56 23.29
CA LYS A 140 -16.30 2.35 24.21
C LYS A 140 -14.99 2.13 23.45
N GLY A 141 -14.93 2.48 22.17
CA GLY A 141 -13.82 2.18 21.28
C GLY A 141 -13.61 0.68 21.03
N GLN A 142 -14.70 -0.11 21.00
CA GLN A 142 -14.63 -1.57 20.83
C GLN A 142 -14.24 -2.04 19.42
N GLY A 143 -14.28 -1.15 18.44
CA GLY A 143 -13.91 -1.44 17.06
C GLY A 143 -12.40 -1.64 16.91
N ALA A 144 -12.00 -2.28 15.82
CA ALA A 144 -10.60 -2.33 15.45
C ALA A 144 -10.10 -0.91 15.11
N ARG A 145 -8.97 -0.50 15.71
CA ARG A 145 -8.26 0.75 15.35
C ARG A 145 -7.62 0.63 13.97
N HIS A 146 -6.91 -0.48 13.75
CA HIS A 146 -6.18 -0.73 12.51
C HIS A 146 -7.03 -1.50 11.50
N PRO A 147 -6.88 -1.22 10.19
CA PRO A 147 -7.51 -2.01 9.16
C PRO A 147 -7.09 -3.49 9.23
N VAL A 148 -8.02 -4.39 8.90
CA VAL A 148 -7.75 -5.83 8.91
C VAL A 148 -6.99 -6.23 7.65
N ALA A 149 -5.84 -6.88 7.81
CA ALA A 149 -5.07 -7.40 6.69
C ALA A 149 -5.80 -8.55 5.97
N THR A 150 -5.88 -8.46 4.64
CA THR A 150 -6.56 -9.43 3.78
C THR A 150 -5.58 -10.23 2.93
N ARG A 151 -6.04 -11.37 2.38
CA ARG A 151 -5.26 -12.17 1.42
C ARG A 151 -5.91 -12.09 0.06
N LEU A 152 -5.14 -11.72 -0.93
CA LEU A 152 -5.60 -11.68 -2.31
C LEU A 152 -5.67 -13.10 -2.90
N LYS A 153 -6.88 -13.61 -3.16
CA LYS A 153 -7.10 -14.95 -3.72
C LYS A 153 -7.30 -14.88 -5.23
N HIS A 154 -6.45 -15.58 -5.98
CA HIS A 154 -6.53 -15.69 -7.44
C HIS A 154 -6.42 -17.13 -7.96
N ASP A 155 -6.19 -18.09 -7.07
CA ASP A 155 -6.09 -19.49 -7.40
C ASP A 155 -7.46 -20.17 -7.46
N ARG A 156 -7.52 -21.29 -8.19
CA ARG A 156 -8.73 -22.13 -8.29
C ARG A 156 -8.81 -23.18 -7.18
N LEU A 157 -7.97 -23.10 -6.15
CA LEU A 157 -7.98 -24.05 -5.05
C LEU A 157 -9.11 -23.74 -4.07
N ALA A 158 -9.49 -24.75 -3.29
CA ALA A 158 -10.45 -24.60 -2.22
C ALA A 158 -9.92 -23.64 -1.13
N LEU A 159 -10.84 -23.08 -0.34
CA LEU A 159 -10.47 -22.32 0.85
C LEU A 159 -9.71 -23.25 1.81
N GLY A 160 -8.66 -22.74 2.45
CA GLY A 160 -7.81 -23.53 3.35
C GLY A 160 -6.68 -24.32 2.66
N ALA A 161 -6.52 -24.21 1.33
CA ALA A 161 -5.36 -24.78 0.65
C ALA A 161 -4.05 -24.18 1.18
N VAL A 162 -3.04 -25.04 1.40
CA VAL A 162 -1.71 -24.64 1.85
C VAL A 162 -1.02 -23.84 0.74
N GLY A 163 -0.39 -22.71 1.06
CA GLY A 163 0.32 -21.86 0.09
C GLY A 163 -0.42 -20.59 -0.36
N THR A 164 -1.36 -20.08 0.44
CA THR A 164 -2.05 -18.82 0.15
C THR A 164 -1.10 -17.61 0.13
N SER A 165 -1.49 -16.57 -0.59
CA SER A 165 -0.81 -15.27 -0.66
C SER A 165 -0.58 -14.61 0.71
N LYS A 166 0.35 -13.65 0.75
CA LYS A 166 0.68 -12.88 1.95
C LYS A 166 -0.53 -12.05 2.41
N LYS A 167 -0.68 -11.88 3.73
CA LYS A 167 -1.68 -10.98 4.32
C LYS A 167 -1.18 -9.55 4.18
N VAL A 168 -1.96 -8.66 3.57
CA VAL A 168 -1.63 -7.24 3.38
C VAL A 168 -2.90 -6.41 3.61
N VAL A 169 -2.75 -5.21 4.16
CA VAL A 169 -3.87 -4.28 4.39
C VAL A 169 -4.40 -3.72 3.07
N THR A 170 -3.52 -3.20 2.22
CA THR A 170 -3.86 -2.64 0.91
C THR A 170 -3.16 -3.41 -0.21
N HIS A 171 -3.93 -3.90 -1.17
CA HIS A 171 -3.39 -4.45 -2.42
C HIS A 171 -3.34 -3.34 -3.46
N THR A 172 -2.16 -3.11 -4.04
CA THR A 172 -2.02 -2.15 -5.14
C THR A 172 -2.56 -2.74 -6.45
N PHE A 173 -2.94 -1.88 -7.39
CA PHE A 173 -3.43 -2.31 -8.70
C PHE A 173 -2.40 -3.21 -9.42
N GLU A 174 -1.14 -2.80 -9.43
CA GLU A 174 -0.04 -3.58 -10.01
C GLU A 174 0.12 -4.97 -9.36
N GLU A 175 -0.02 -5.03 -8.03
CA GLU A 175 0.09 -6.30 -7.31
C GLU A 175 -1.08 -7.23 -7.65
N ILE A 176 -2.27 -6.66 -7.83
CA ILE A 176 -3.46 -7.37 -8.30
C ILE A 176 -3.22 -7.91 -9.71
N GLU A 177 -2.77 -7.08 -10.66
CA GLU A 177 -2.49 -7.51 -12.04
C GLU A 177 -1.40 -8.57 -12.10
N LYS A 178 -0.30 -8.38 -11.36
CA LYS A 178 0.80 -9.35 -11.27
C LYS A 178 0.35 -10.69 -10.68
N SER A 179 -0.59 -10.66 -9.75
CA SER A 179 -1.14 -11.89 -9.18
C SER A 179 -2.05 -12.65 -10.15
N ARG A 180 -2.73 -11.96 -11.07
CA ARG A 180 -3.51 -12.54 -12.16
C ARG A 180 -2.63 -13.13 -13.25
N SER A 181 -1.53 -12.46 -13.60
CA SER A 181 -0.67 -12.82 -14.72
C SER A 181 0.31 -13.95 -14.41
N LYS A 182 0.46 -14.39 -13.15
CA LYS A 182 1.24 -15.58 -12.82
C LYS A 182 0.55 -16.80 -13.42
N PRO A 183 1.07 -17.40 -14.51
CA PRO A 183 0.52 -18.66 -14.96
C PRO A 183 0.70 -19.63 -13.80
N THR A 184 -0.37 -20.28 -13.36
CA THR A 184 -0.22 -21.50 -12.58
C THR A 184 0.62 -22.41 -13.46
N THR A 185 1.90 -22.57 -13.14
CA THR A 185 2.83 -23.41 -13.91
C THR A 185 2.39 -24.85 -13.70
N LYS A 186 1.28 -25.25 -14.34
CA LYS A 186 1.16 -26.63 -14.77
C LYS A 186 2.25 -26.72 -15.82
N PRO A 187 3.34 -27.49 -15.62
CA PRO A 187 4.27 -27.74 -16.70
C PRO A 187 3.40 -28.22 -17.84
N ASN A 188 3.43 -27.50 -18.96
CA ASN A 188 2.66 -27.89 -20.12
C ASN A 188 3.12 -29.31 -20.45
N ARG A 189 2.28 -30.30 -20.10
CA ARG A 189 2.61 -31.73 -20.19
C ARG A 189 2.73 -32.18 -21.65
N ARG A 190 2.66 -31.23 -22.60
CA ARG A 190 2.81 -31.41 -24.03
C ARG A 190 3.59 -30.23 -24.60
N VAL A 191 4.86 -30.12 -24.23
CA VAL A 191 5.79 -29.42 -25.13
C VAL A 191 5.78 -30.22 -26.43
N LEU A 192 5.19 -29.67 -27.49
CA LEU A 192 5.35 -30.23 -28.82
C LEU A 192 6.82 -30.03 -29.20
N LEU A 193 7.62 -31.07 -29.02
CA LEU A 193 9.03 -31.08 -29.41
C LEU A 193 9.12 -30.94 -30.92
N ASN A 194 10.07 -30.13 -31.41
CA ASN A 194 10.26 -29.98 -32.83
C ASN A 194 10.92 -31.25 -33.40
N LEU A 195 10.81 -31.52 -34.71
CA LEU A 195 11.39 -32.74 -35.32
C LEU A 195 12.91 -32.84 -35.04
N GLN A 196 13.58 -31.70 -34.97
CA GLN A 196 15.01 -31.58 -34.66
C GLN A 196 15.35 -31.97 -33.21
N ASP A 197 14.43 -31.76 -32.26
CA ASP A 197 14.61 -32.15 -30.87
C ASP A 197 14.42 -33.66 -30.71
N TYR A 198 13.47 -34.26 -31.43
CA TYR A 198 13.33 -35.72 -31.51
C TYR A 198 14.60 -36.40 -32.05
N ARG A 199 15.21 -35.84 -33.10
CA ARG A 199 16.47 -36.36 -33.65
C ARG A 199 17.60 -36.32 -32.63
N ARG A 200 17.77 -35.20 -31.92
CA ARG A 200 18.79 -35.05 -30.86
C ARG A 200 18.58 -36.03 -29.71
N MET A 201 17.34 -36.25 -29.27
CA MET A 201 17.05 -37.23 -28.22
C MET A 201 17.36 -38.67 -28.67
N ALA A 202 17.01 -39.04 -29.90
CA ALA A 202 17.29 -40.37 -30.44
C ALA A 202 18.81 -40.64 -30.58
N GLU A 203 19.60 -39.65 -31.00
CA GLU A 203 21.06 -39.76 -31.06
C GLU A 203 21.68 -39.94 -29.67
N LYS A 204 21.20 -39.17 -28.69
CA LYS A 204 21.64 -39.30 -27.30
C LYS A 204 21.31 -40.69 -26.75
N GLU A 205 20.09 -41.17 -26.97
CA GLU A 205 19.68 -42.52 -26.53
C GLU A 205 20.56 -43.60 -27.18
N ARG A 206 20.90 -43.46 -28.47
CA ARG A 206 21.84 -44.37 -29.14
C ARG A 206 23.22 -44.34 -28.50
N GLN A 207 23.75 -43.16 -28.20
CA GLN A 207 25.04 -43.01 -27.52
C GLN A 207 25.01 -43.63 -26.12
N ASP A 208 23.94 -43.42 -25.36
CA ASP A 208 23.78 -43.96 -24.01
C ASP A 208 23.72 -45.50 -24.04
N ARG A 209 23.02 -46.09 -25.02
CA ARG A 209 23.04 -47.54 -25.26
C ARG A 209 24.44 -48.06 -25.59
N LEU A 210 25.19 -47.36 -26.45
CA LEU A 210 26.56 -47.75 -26.79
C LEU A 210 27.50 -47.66 -25.59
N LYS A 211 27.38 -46.60 -24.79
CA LYS A 211 28.13 -46.44 -23.55
C LYS A 211 27.79 -47.56 -22.56
N MET A 212 26.51 -47.89 -22.41
CA MET A 212 26.07 -48.99 -21.54
C MET A 212 26.59 -50.35 -22.05
N MET A 213 26.53 -50.60 -23.36
CA MET A 213 27.09 -51.81 -23.97
C MET A 213 28.61 -51.91 -23.81
N ASN A 214 29.33 -50.79 -23.91
CA ASN A 214 30.78 -50.76 -23.69
C ASN A 214 31.12 -50.94 -22.21
N TYR A 215 30.33 -50.37 -21.30
CA TYR A 215 30.47 -50.54 -19.85
C TYR A 215 30.27 -52.00 -19.42
N MET A 216 29.30 -52.70 -20.02
CA MET A 216 29.03 -54.12 -19.74
C MET A 216 30.04 -55.10 -20.37
N LYS A 217 30.89 -54.63 -21.29
CA LYS A 217 31.91 -55.44 -21.98
C LYS A 217 33.31 -55.30 -21.39
N SER A 218 33.50 -54.41 -20.42
CA SER A 218 34.73 -54.26 -19.63
C SER A 218 34.60 -54.95 -18.29
#